data_AF-A0A7S6MK79-F1
#
_entry.id   AF-A0A7S6MK79-F1
#
_cell.length_a   1.000
_cell.length_b   1.000
_cell.length_c   1.000
_cell.angle_alpha   90.00
_cell.angle_beta   90.00
_cell.angle_gamma   90.00
#
_symmetry.space_group_name_H-M   'P 1'
#
loop_
_entity.id
_entity.type
_entity.pdbx_description
1 polymer ?
#
loop_
_entity_poly.entity_id
_entity_poly.type
_entity_poly.pdbx_seq_one_letter_code
_entity_poly.pdbx_strand_id
1 'polypeptide(L)' 'MNRPPIDAETDNPDITEIIQEKLLDAEMPGFQAEFDPFQAERLGAFKEDALSEKDALDSTIDHTAEVEDERD' A
#
# COMPACT_ATOMS: atom_id res chain seq x y z
N MET A 1 -16.74 -13.25 -6.46
CA MET A 1 -17.21 -12.04 -5.73
C MET A 1 -17.06 -10.86 -6.67
N ASN A 2 -18.15 -10.19 -7.03
CA ASN A 2 -18.08 -8.97 -7.83
C ASN A 2 -17.95 -7.80 -6.87
N ARG A 3 -16.71 -7.40 -6.55
CA ARG A 3 -16.50 -6.10 -5.90
C ARG A 3 -16.91 -5.04 -6.94
N PRO A 4 -17.77 -4.08 -6.62
CA PRO A 4 -17.97 -2.93 -7.51
C PRO A 4 -16.58 -2.30 -7.76
N PRO A 5 -16.28 -1.87 -9.00
CA PRO A 5 -15.04 -1.15 -9.26
C PRO A 5 -14.97 -0.01 -8.26
N ILE A 6 -13.93 0.01 -7.43
CA ILE A 6 -13.72 1.12 -6.52
C ILE A 6 -13.48 2.34 -7.39
N ASP A 7 -14.16 3.44 -7.09
CA ASP A 7 -14.14 4.63 -7.92
C ASP A 7 -12.68 5.01 -8.24
N ALA A 8 -11.78 4.88 -7.25
CA ALA A 8 -10.34 5.11 -7.30
C ALA A 8 -9.54 4.41 -8.42
N GLU A 9 -9.99 3.26 -8.95
CA GLU A 9 -9.35 2.56 -10.08
C GLU A 9 -9.63 3.25 -11.43
N THR A 10 -10.66 4.09 -11.48
CA THR A 10 -11.03 4.87 -12.66
C THR A 10 -10.51 6.28 -12.41
N ASP A 11 -9.92 6.95 -13.40
CA ASP A 11 -9.52 8.38 -13.28
C ASP A 11 -10.76 9.30 -13.30
N ASN A 12 -11.73 9.00 -12.44
CA ASN A 12 -13.01 9.69 -12.37
C ASN A 12 -12.81 11.02 -11.63
N PRO A 13 -13.16 12.17 -12.22
CA PRO A 13 -13.11 13.46 -11.53
C PRO A 13 -13.78 13.46 -10.15
N ASP A 14 -14.85 12.68 -9.98
CA ASP A 14 -15.60 12.56 -8.71
C ASP A 14 -14.73 12.11 -7.53
N ILE A 15 -13.69 11.30 -7.75
CA ILE A 15 -12.82 10.81 -6.66
C ILE A 15 -11.99 11.94 -6.09
N THR A 16 -11.60 12.90 -6.93
CA THR A 16 -10.84 14.07 -6.48
C THR A 16 -11.68 14.91 -5.52
N GLU A 17 -12.96 15.07 -5.83
CA GLU A 17 -13.91 15.79 -4.98
C GLU A 17 -14.10 15.04 -3.65
N ILE A 18 -14.30 13.72 -3.69
CA ILE A 18 -14.44 12.87 -2.49
C ILE A 18 -13.17 12.93 -1.61
N ILE A 19 -11.97 12.89 -2.20
CA ILE A 19 -10.72 13.02 -1.45
C ILE A 19 -10.65 14.40 -0.76
N GLN A 20 -11.04 15.47 -1.46
CA GLN A 20 -11.03 16.83 -0.88
C GLN A 20 -12.01 16.96 0.28
N GLU A 21 -13.23 16.42 0.16
CA GLU A 21 -14.21 16.41 1.25
C GLU A 21 -13.67 15.66 2.48
N LYS A 22 -13.09 14.46 2.27
CA LYS A 22 -12.46 13.69 3.34
C LYS A 22 -11.30 14.43 4.01
N LEU A 23 -10.50 15.19 3.26
CA LEU A 23 -9.43 16.02 3.82
C LEU A 23 -9.96 17.17 4.66
N LEU A 24 -11.05 17.82 4.23
CA LEU A 24 -11.73 18.84 5.02
C LEU A 24 -12.24 18.28 6.34
N ASP A 25 -12.84 17.09 6.31
CA ASP A 25 -13.27 16.41 7.52
C ASP A 25 -12.08 16.04 8.43
N ALA A 26 -10.93 15.69 7.87
CA ALA A 26 -9.70 15.38 8.62
C ALA A 26 -9.13 16.60 9.38
N GLU A 27 -9.50 17.83 9.00
CA GLU A 27 -9.15 19.03 9.77
C GLU A 27 -9.96 19.14 11.08
N MET A 28 -11.07 18.40 11.20
CA MET A 28 -11.86 18.36 12.42
C MET A 28 -11.16 17.54 13.51
N PRO A 29 -10.84 18.14 14.68
CA PRO A 29 -10.18 17.43 15.75
C PRO A 29 -10.97 16.19 16.21
N GLY A 30 -10.31 15.03 16.22
CA GLY A 30 -10.91 13.76 16.62
C GLY A 30 -11.61 12.98 15.50
N PHE A 31 -11.65 13.51 14.28
CA PHE A 31 -12.04 12.74 13.10
C PHE A 31 -10.81 12.14 12.40
N GLN A 32 -10.91 10.87 12.02
CA GLN A 32 -9.88 10.19 11.25
C GLN A 32 -10.47 9.79 9.90
N ALA A 33 -10.05 10.50 8.85
CA ALA A 33 -10.46 10.19 7.48
C ALA A 33 -9.75 8.91 6.99
N GLU A 34 -10.53 7.96 6.47
CA GLU A 34 -10.02 6.74 5.85
C GLU A 34 -9.86 6.93 4.34
N PHE A 35 -8.69 6.53 3.84
CA PHE A 35 -8.34 6.53 2.42
C PHE A 35 -7.95 5.12 1.97
N ASP A 36 -8.41 4.72 0.79
CA ASP A 36 -7.95 3.48 0.16
C ASP A 36 -6.50 3.62 -0.38
N PRO A 37 -5.81 2.53 -0.75
CA PRO A 37 -4.43 2.59 -1.22
C PRO A 37 -4.21 3.54 -2.42
N PHE A 38 -5.15 3.59 -3.37
CA PHE A 38 -5.05 4.46 -4.54
C PHE A 38 -5.25 5.94 -4.16
N GLN A 39 -6.21 6.22 -3.27
CA GLN A 39 -6.39 7.56 -2.70
C GLN A 39 -5.16 8.01 -1.91
N ALA A 40 -4.59 7.11 -1.11
CA ALA A 40 -3.38 7.38 -0.33
C ALA A 40 -2.15 7.61 -1.24
N GLU A 41 -2.03 6.87 -2.34
CA GLU A 41 -0.98 7.07 -3.36
C GLU A 41 -1.11 8.45 -4.00
N ARG A 42 -2.33 8.85 -4.39
CA ARG A 42 -2.61 10.19 -4.93
C ARG A 42 -2.30 11.32 -3.95
N LEU A 43 -2.48 11.08 -2.65
CA LEU A 43 -2.13 12.00 -1.57
C LEU A 43 -0.62 12.00 -1.25
N GLY A 44 0.16 11.09 -1.82
CA GLY A 44 1.55 10.86 -1.42
C GLY A 44 1.70 10.33 0.01
N ALA A 45 0.59 9.88 0.61
CA ALA A 45 0.55 9.29 1.95
C ALA A 45 0.83 7.79 1.94
N PHE A 46 0.69 7.15 0.77
CA PHE A 46 1.12 5.77 0.59
C PHE A 46 2.65 5.73 0.42
N LYS A 47 3.33 5.16 1.42
CA LYS A 47 4.73 4.77 1.32
C LYS A 47 4.76 3.26 1.14
N GLU A 48 5.36 2.79 0.05
CA GLU A 48 5.60 1.36 -0.16
C GLU A 48 6.62 0.86 0.88
N ASP A 49 6.11 0.50 2.07
CA ASP A 49 6.88 -0.14 3.15
C ASP A 49 6.74 -1.68 3.07
N ALA A 50 6.37 -2.19 1.89
CA ALA A 50 6.41 -3.61 1.63
C ALA A 50 7.87 -4.08 1.68
N LEU A 51 8.08 -5.24 2.29
CA LEU A 51 9.39 -5.87 2.33
C LEU A 51 9.88 -6.11 0.90
N SER A 52 11.10 -5.67 0.57
CA SER A 52 11.66 -5.97 -0.75
C SER A 52 11.87 -7.48 -0.90
N GLU A 53 11.87 -8.00 -2.13
CA GLU A 53 12.14 -9.44 -2.38
C GLU A 53 13.45 -9.88 -1.72
N LYS A 54 14.47 -9.02 -1.78
CA LYS A 54 15.76 -9.26 -1.15
C LYS A 54 15.65 -9.31 0.38
N ASP A 55 14.97 -8.35 0.99
CA ASP A 55 14.79 -8.32 2.46
C ASP A 55 13.93 -9.50 2.93
N ALA A 56 12.97 -9.94 2.12
CA ALA A 56 12.18 -11.15 2.37
C ALA A 56 13.04 -12.42 2.34
N LEU A 57 13.92 -12.52 1.34
CA LEU A 57 14.84 -13.65 1.21
C LEU A 57 15.87 -13.68 2.35
N ASP A 58 16.46 -12.53 2.67
CA ASP A 58 17.45 -12.37 3.74
C ASP A 58 16.82 -12.64 5.13
N SER A 59 15.52 -12.45 5.30
CA SER A 59 14.78 -12.79 6.53
C SER A 59 14.45 -14.30 6.65
N THR A 60 14.70 -15.11 5.63
CA THR A 60 14.31 -16.52 5.63
C THR A 60 15.33 -17.36 6.40
N ILE A 61 14.98 -17.74 7.64
CA ILE A 61 15.83 -18.55 8.53
C ILE A 61 16.11 -19.96 7.97
N ASP A 62 15.14 -20.52 7.25
CA ASP A 62 15.24 -21.85 6.63
C ASP A 62 15.91 -21.81 5.25
N HIS A 63 16.33 -20.63 4.77
CA HIS A 63 17.11 -20.55 3.54
C HIS A 63 18.52 -21.02 3.87
N THR A 64 18.73 -22.32 3.77
CA THR A 64 20.06 -22.88 3.60
C THR A 64 20.59 -22.27 2.31
N ALA A 65 21.36 -21.18 2.42
CA ALA A 65 22.33 -20.82 1.38
C ALA A 65 22.99 -22.13 1.03
N GLU A 66 22.91 -22.54 -0.24
CA GLU A 66 23.50 -23.79 -0.71
C GLU A 66 24.89 -23.86 -0.09
N VAL A 67 25.03 -24.76 0.90
CA VAL A 67 26.34 -25.12 1.40
C VAL A 67 26.91 -25.78 0.16
N GLU A 68 27.74 -25.05 -0.57
CA GLU A 68 28.74 -25.63 -1.45
C GLU A 68 29.60 -26.53 -0.54
N ASP A 69 29.04 -27.68 -0.17
CA ASP A 69 29.80 -28.80 0.36
C ASP A 69 30.63 -29.25 -0.84
N GLU A 70 31.82 -28.67 -0.87
CA GLU A 70 33.01 -29.13 -1.56
C GLU A 70 33.05 -30.65 -1.46
N ARG A 71 32.47 -31.35 -2.44
CA ARG A 71 32.61 -32.79 -2.56
C ARG A 71 34.00 -33.07 -3.13
N ASP A 72 34.90 -33.40 -2.20
CA ASP A 72 36.19 -34.07 -2.40
C ASP A 72 36.20 -35.08 -3.58
#